data_AF-A0A2W4W997-F1
#
_entry.id   AF-A0A2W4W997-F1
#
_cell.length_a   1.000
_cell.length_b   1.000
_cell.length_c   1.000
_cell.angle_alpha   90.00
_cell.angle_beta   90.00
_cell.angle_gamma   90.00
#
_symmetry.space_group_name_H-M   'P 1'
#
loop_
_entity.id
_entity.type
_entity.pdbx_description
1 polymer ?
#
loop_
_entity_poly.entity_id
_entity_poly.type
_entity_poly.pdbx_seq_one_letter_code
_entity_poly.pdbx_strand_id
1 'polypeptide(L)'
;MANLLSLAWLFLLSLSIVFIFFSGSWALFTFILSCVFLAVWSSTPEAKAIIAKQAAETKSTGLKDIEASEKSENDFQQFSKDPINTKVTKIASISADTKAKILSKARSDWPNDFGMQKHTFDNQVKAYLELKNLHSSLESSEIVDQIFSSALSNWENDYEMQIHKVKSQFEAALKLTNYKNQNIPEETLTQIRHKAFRDWPDDYEMQLHTLKEQVAAWLSLNN
;
A
#
# COMPACT_ATOMS: atom_id res chain seq x y z
N MET A 1 -26.58 53.66 -0.01
CA MET A 1 -25.43 52.91 -0.57
C MET A 1 -25.54 51.42 -0.22
N ALA A 2 -26.54 50.69 -0.73
CA ALA A 2 -26.79 49.28 -0.37
C ALA A 2 -26.97 48.34 -1.58
N ASN A 3 -26.79 48.81 -2.82
CA ASN A 3 -27.09 48.03 -4.03
C ASN A 3 -25.86 47.60 -4.86
N LEU A 4 -24.63 47.95 -4.45
CA LEU A 4 -23.43 47.59 -5.22
C LEU A 4 -22.77 46.27 -4.79
N LEU A 5 -23.08 45.74 -3.61
CA LEU A 5 -22.51 44.49 -3.10
C LEU A 5 -23.25 43.22 -3.56
N SER A 6 -24.50 43.33 -4.01
CA SER A 6 -25.33 42.19 -4.44
C SER A 6 -24.97 41.67 -5.85
N LEU A 7 -24.56 42.57 -6.76
CA LEU A 7 -24.22 42.20 -8.14
C LEU A 7 -22.86 41.48 -8.27
N ALA A 8 -21.95 41.67 -7.33
CA ALA A 8 -20.64 41.01 -7.32
C ALA A 8 -20.73 39.50 -7.00
N TRP A 9 -21.71 39.09 -6.20
CA TRP A 9 -21.92 37.69 -5.83
C TRP A 9 -22.52 36.84 -6.97
N LEU A 10 -23.36 37.43 -7.82
CA LEU A 10 -23.93 36.74 -8.99
C LEU A 10 -22.90 36.50 -10.10
N PHE A 11 -21.88 37.36 -10.23
CA PHE A 11 -20.83 37.17 -11.23
C PHE A 11 -19.88 36.02 -10.88
N LEU A 12 -19.54 35.86 -9.59
CA LEU A 12 -18.65 34.78 -9.13
C LEU A 12 -19.32 33.39 -9.17
N LEU A 13 -20.65 33.31 -9.06
CA LEU A 13 -21.36 32.02 -9.19
C LEU A 13 -21.39 31.51 -10.65
N SER A 14 -21.32 32.41 -11.64
CA SER A 14 -21.38 32.05 -13.06
C SER A 14 -20.08 31.45 -13.61
N LEU A 15 -18.91 31.86 -13.08
CA LEU A 15 -17.62 31.31 -13.52
C LEU A 15 -17.36 29.88 -13.02
N SER A 16 -17.99 29.45 -11.93
CA SER A 16 -17.82 28.10 -11.38
C SER A 16 -18.57 27.02 -12.18
N ILE A 17 -19.61 27.40 -12.94
CA ILE A 17 -20.43 26.44 -13.70
C ILE A 17 -19.76 26.05 -15.03
N VAL A 18 -18.88 26.89 -15.58
CA VAL A 18 -18.18 26.61 -16.85
C VAL A 18 -17.02 25.61 -16.66
N PHE A 19 -16.43 25.52 -15.47
CA PHE A 19 -15.30 24.61 -15.21
C PHE A 19 -15.70 23.14 -14.95
N ILE A 20 -16.97 22.86 -14.67
CA ILE A 20 -17.46 21.50 -14.37
C ILE A 20 -17.70 20.67 -15.64
N PHE A 21 -17.81 21.30 -16.82
CA PHE A 21 -18.07 20.58 -18.07
C PHE A 21 -16.83 20.09 -18.84
N PHE A 22 -15.61 20.49 -18.46
CA PHE A 22 -14.39 20.14 -19.21
C PHE A 22 -13.55 18.99 -18.62
N SER A 23 -13.79 18.56 -17.38
CA SER A 23 -13.00 17.50 -16.72
C SER A 23 -13.51 16.07 -16.99
N GLY A 24 -14.75 15.91 -17.45
CA GLY A 24 -15.36 14.60 -17.68
C GLY A 24 -14.89 13.86 -18.94
N SER A 25 -14.31 14.55 -19.93
CA SER A 25 -13.94 13.94 -21.22
C SER A 25 -12.54 13.36 -21.28
N TRP A 26 -11.65 13.66 -20.33
CA TRP A 26 -10.26 13.21 -20.41
C TRP A 26 -10.05 11.77 -19.95
N ALA A 27 -10.86 11.29 -18.99
CA ALA A 27 -10.80 9.92 -18.49
C ALA A 27 -11.33 8.87 -19.49
N LEU A 28 -12.33 9.24 -20.32
CA LEU A 28 -12.81 8.37 -21.41
C LEU A 28 -11.78 8.28 -22.55
N PHE A 29 -11.04 9.36 -22.80
CA PHE A 29 -10.04 9.39 -23.87
C PHE A 29 -8.81 8.51 -23.56
N THR A 30 -8.36 8.48 -22.29
CA THR A 30 -7.25 7.60 -21.87
C THR A 30 -7.67 6.13 -21.82
N PHE A 31 -8.91 5.83 -21.44
CA PHE A 31 -9.42 4.45 -21.44
C PHE A 31 -9.53 3.87 -22.86
N ILE A 32 -10.03 4.65 -23.83
CA ILE A 32 -10.12 4.21 -25.24
C ILE A 32 -8.72 4.00 -25.83
N LEU A 33 -7.74 4.86 -25.54
CA LEU A 33 -6.38 4.71 -26.06
C LEU A 33 -5.68 3.45 -25.52
N SER A 34 -5.94 3.08 -24.27
CA SER A 34 -5.43 1.83 -23.65
C SER A 34 -6.00 0.57 -24.32
N CYS A 35 -7.30 0.55 -24.61
CA CYS A 35 -7.94 -0.60 -25.27
C CYS A 35 -7.44 -0.82 -26.70
N VAL A 36 -7.18 0.26 -27.46
CA VAL A 36 -6.64 0.14 -28.83
C VAL A 36 -5.20 -0.36 -28.81
N PHE A 37 -4.39 0.05 -27.82
CA PHE A 37 -3.01 -0.42 -27.70
C PHE A 37 -2.91 -1.92 -27.40
N LEU A 38 -3.79 -2.46 -26.55
CA LEU A 38 -3.88 -3.91 -26.28
C LEU A 38 -4.35 -4.71 -27.50
N ALA A 39 -5.29 -4.18 -28.29
CA ALA A 39 -5.75 -4.82 -29.52
C ALA A 39 -4.66 -4.86 -30.63
N VAL A 40 -3.86 -3.79 -30.74
CA VAL A 40 -2.76 -3.72 -31.71
C VAL A 40 -1.60 -4.62 -31.29
N TRP A 41 -1.24 -4.65 -30.00
CA TRP A 41 -0.14 -5.48 -29.51
C TRP A 41 -0.41 -6.99 -29.65
N SER A 42 -1.64 -7.43 -29.36
CA SER A 42 -2.07 -8.84 -29.52
C SER A 42 -2.13 -9.32 -30.99
N SER A 43 -2.06 -8.42 -31.96
CA SER A 43 -2.04 -8.77 -33.39
C SER A 43 -0.63 -9.02 -33.94
N THR A 44 0.41 -8.81 -33.14
CA THR A 44 1.80 -9.07 -33.56
C THR A 44 2.08 -10.59 -33.65
N PRO A 45 2.90 -11.05 -34.62
CA PRO A 45 3.27 -12.46 -34.75
C PRO A 45 3.99 -12.99 -33.49
N GLU A 46 4.73 -12.13 -32.80
CA GLU A 46 5.48 -12.46 -31.58
C GLU A 46 4.56 -12.74 -30.39
N ALA A 47 3.50 -11.93 -30.19
CA ALA A 47 2.51 -12.17 -29.14
C ALA A 47 1.75 -13.49 -29.35
N LYS A 48 1.44 -13.85 -30.61
CA LYS A 48 0.81 -15.14 -30.94
C LYS A 48 1.71 -16.34 -30.62
N ALA A 49 3.03 -16.21 -30.81
CA ALA A 49 3.98 -17.26 -30.47
C ALA A 49 4.09 -17.50 -28.95
N ILE A 50 4.02 -16.43 -28.15
CA ILE A 50 4.06 -16.53 -26.67
C ILE A 50 2.79 -17.21 -26.15
N ILE A 51 1.61 -16.83 -26.65
CA ILE A 51 0.33 -17.45 -26.27
C ILE A 51 0.29 -18.92 -26.70
N ALA A 52 0.77 -19.25 -27.91
CA ALA A 52 0.84 -20.63 -28.39
C ALA A 52 1.80 -21.50 -27.55
N LYS A 53 2.90 -20.95 -27.05
CA LYS A 53 3.84 -21.67 -26.18
C LYS A 53 3.22 -22.01 -24.82
N GLN A 54 2.48 -21.07 -24.21
CA GLN A 54 1.78 -21.30 -22.94
C GLN A 54 0.60 -22.30 -23.08
N ALA A 55 -0.06 -22.32 -24.24
CA ALA A 55 -1.10 -23.31 -24.54
C ALA A 55 -0.54 -24.73 -24.79
N ALA A 56 0.72 -24.86 -25.19
CA ALA A 56 1.38 -26.17 -25.35
C ALA A 56 1.83 -26.77 -24.01
N GLU A 57 2.26 -25.94 -23.06
CA GLU A 57 2.70 -26.40 -21.72
C GLU A 57 1.53 -26.86 -20.83
N THR A 58 0.30 -26.38 -21.07
CA THR A 58 -0.90 -26.77 -20.31
C THR A 58 -1.53 -28.10 -20.77
N LYS A 59 -1.03 -28.72 -21.84
CA LYS A 59 -1.53 -30.00 -22.38
C LYS A 59 -0.71 -31.24 -21.99
N SER A 60 0.38 -31.07 -21.23
CA SER A 60 1.34 -32.14 -20.90
C SER A 60 1.24 -32.69 -19.46
N THR A 61 0.35 -32.18 -18.62
CA THR A 61 0.21 -32.63 -17.23
C THR A 61 -1.25 -32.95 -16.92
N GLY A 62 -1.69 -34.12 -17.39
CA GLY A 62 -2.95 -34.70 -16.95
C GLY A 62 -3.41 -35.87 -17.83
N LEU A 63 -3.00 -37.10 -17.48
CA LEU A 63 -3.85 -38.29 -17.32
C LEU A 63 -2.98 -39.56 -17.33
N LYS A 64 -2.70 -40.09 -16.13
CA LYS A 64 -2.43 -41.49 -15.72
C LYS A 64 -2.36 -41.38 -14.18
N ASP A 65 -3.16 -41.97 -13.31
CA ASP A 65 -4.10 -43.08 -13.36
C ASP A 65 -5.13 -42.85 -12.23
N ILE A 66 -6.42 -43.16 -12.46
CA ILE A 66 -7.39 -43.35 -11.38
C ILE A 66 -8.04 -44.71 -11.64
N GLU A 67 -7.53 -45.75 -10.97
CA GLU A 67 -8.33 -46.92 -10.65
C GLU A 67 -7.74 -47.64 -9.42
N ALA A 68 -8.56 -47.70 -8.37
CA ALA A 68 -8.62 -48.68 -7.28
C ALA A 68 -7.33 -49.07 -6.51
N SER A 69 -7.28 -48.70 -5.24
CA SER A 69 -7.38 -49.68 -4.14
C SER A 69 -7.38 -49.02 -2.77
N GLU A 70 -8.37 -49.37 -1.95
CA GLU A 70 -8.32 -49.25 -0.50
C GLU A 70 -7.04 -49.89 0.09
N LYS A 71 -6.64 -49.35 1.25
CA LYS A 71 -5.87 -50.03 2.31
C LYS A 71 -4.34 -50.04 2.13
N SER A 72 -3.69 -49.01 2.65
CA SER A 72 -2.58 -49.18 3.60
C SER A 72 -2.25 -47.86 4.28
N GLU A 73 -2.63 -47.80 5.55
CA GLU A 73 -1.97 -47.02 6.58
C GLU A 73 -0.48 -47.42 6.59
N ASN A 74 0.41 -46.42 6.78
CA ASN A 74 1.83 -46.58 7.09
C ASN A 74 2.81 -46.73 5.90
N ASP A 75 3.04 -45.64 5.13
CA ASP A 75 4.40 -45.26 4.69
C ASP A 75 4.41 -43.81 4.13
N PHE A 76 4.59 -42.82 5.01
CA PHE A 76 5.00 -41.46 4.61
C PHE A 76 6.11 -41.00 5.54
N GLN A 77 7.22 -41.74 5.50
CA GLN A 77 8.52 -41.20 5.85
C GLN A 77 9.26 -41.06 4.53
N GLN A 78 9.90 -39.91 4.35
CA GLN A 78 10.84 -39.59 3.28
C GLN A 78 10.27 -38.91 2.02
N PHE A 79 9.61 -37.77 2.21
CA PHE A 79 9.74 -36.67 1.26
C PHE A 79 9.82 -35.32 1.99
N SER A 80 10.83 -34.54 1.60
CA SER A 80 10.98 -33.10 1.79
C SER A 80 11.36 -32.57 3.18
N LYS A 81 12.55 -31.96 3.25
CA LYS A 81 12.93 -31.01 4.29
C LYS A 81 12.05 -29.75 4.12
N ASP A 82 10.87 -29.78 4.72
CA ASP A 82 9.85 -28.75 4.50
C ASP A 82 10.10 -27.44 5.31
N PRO A 83 9.87 -26.26 4.71
CA PRO A 83 9.79 -24.96 5.39
C PRO A 83 8.56 -24.81 6.32
N ILE A 84 7.80 -25.89 6.52
CA ILE A 84 6.56 -25.92 7.30
C ILE A 84 6.85 -25.87 8.81
N ASN A 85 7.95 -26.44 9.29
CA ASN A 85 8.26 -26.49 10.73
C ASN A 85 8.62 -25.11 11.32
N THR A 86 9.21 -24.20 10.53
CA THR A 86 9.50 -22.82 10.95
C THR A 86 8.24 -21.96 11.04
N LYS A 87 7.22 -22.23 10.22
CA LYS A 87 5.94 -21.50 10.24
C LYS A 87 5.14 -21.84 11.50
N VAL A 88 5.18 -23.09 11.95
CA VAL A 88 4.43 -23.58 13.13
C VAL A 88 5.00 -23.02 14.44
N THR A 89 6.33 -22.90 14.57
CA THR A 89 6.98 -22.30 15.76
C THR A 89 6.72 -20.81 15.90
N LYS A 90 6.55 -20.07 14.79
CA LYS A 90 6.31 -18.61 14.83
C LYS A 90 4.88 -18.24 15.28
N ILE A 91 3.89 -19.08 14.95
CA ILE A 91 2.47 -18.87 15.31
C ILE A 91 2.23 -19.08 16.82
N ALA A 92 3.03 -19.92 17.48
CA ALA A 92 2.97 -20.10 18.94
C ALA A 92 3.37 -18.84 19.74
N SER A 93 3.94 -17.81 19.09
CA SER A 93 4.37 -16.57 19.76
C SER A 93 3.30 -15.48 19.87
N ILE A 94 2.08 -15.74 19.37
CA ILE A 94 0.97 -14.78 19.32
C ILE A 94 0.02 -15.03 20.49
N SER A 95 -0.41 -13.95 21.16
CA SER A 95 -1.37 -14.06 22.25
C SER A 95 -2.73 -14.59 21.74
N ALA A 96 -3.44 -15.33 22.60
CA ALA A 96 -4.77 -15.84 22.26
C ALA A 96 -5.76 -14.70 21.93
N ASP A 97 -5.67 -13.57 22.63
CA ASP A 97 -6.48 -12.37 22.39
C ASP A 97 -6.22 -11.78 21.00
N THR A 98 -4.95 -11.56 20.65
CA THR A 98 -4.57 -11.06 19.31
C THR A 98 -5.06 -12.00 18.22
N LYS A 99 -4.91 -13.31 18.41
CA LYS A 99 -5.38 -14.32 17.45
C LYS A 99 -6.91 -14.26 17.28
N ALA A 100 -7.66 -14.06 18.37
CA ALA A 100 -9.10 -13.93 18.34
C ALA A 100 -9.55 -12.67 17.59
N LYS A 101 -8.88 -11.53 17.80
CA LYS A 101 -9.14 -10.27 17.08
C LYS A 101 -8.92 -10.41 15.57
N ILE A 102 -7.79 -10.99 15.15
CA ILE A 102 -7.50 -11.25 13.73
C ILE A 102 -8.57 -12.17 13.11
N LEU A 103 -8.94 -13.24 13.83
CA LEU A 103 -9.96 -14.17 13.35
C LEU A 103 -11.35 -13.52 13.26
N SER A 104 -11.69 -12.67 14.22
CA SER A 104 -12.94 -11.90 14.23
C SER A 104 -13.02 -10.98 13.00
N LYS A 105 -11.95 -10.23 12.73
CA LYS A 105 -11.85 -9.38 11.53
C LYS A 105 -12.00 -10.19 10.24
N ALA A 106 -11.25 -11.28 10.09
CA ALA A 106 -11.33 -12.11 8.88
C ALA A 106 -12.74 -12.65 8.61
N ARG A 107 -13.47 -13.07 9.66
CA ARG A 107 -14.87 -13.52 9.57
C ARG A 107 -15.83 -12.40 9.21
N SER A 108 -15.59 -11.19 9.72
CA SER A 108 -16.39 -10.00 9.45
C SER A 108 -16.20 -9.52 8.01
N ASP A 109 -14.96 -9.49 7.52
CA ASP A 109 -14.61 -9.01 6.18
C ASP A 109 -15.08 -9.99 5.09
N TRP A 110 -15.09 -11.30 5.39
CA TRP A 110 -15.43 -12.36 4.45
C TRP A 110 -16.46 -13.36 5.00
N PRO A 111 -17.74 -12.97 5.15
CA PRO A 111 -18.78 -13.88 5.65
C PRO A 111 -18.97 -15.09 4.71
N ASN A 112 -18.97 -16.30 5.27
CA ASN A 112 -19.13 -17.59 4.56
C ASN A 112 -18.06 -17.96 3.52
N ASP A 113 -17.10 -17.08 3.21
CA ASP A 113 -15.94 -17.40 2.39
C ASP A 113 -14.76 -17.84 3.26
N PHE A 114 -14.74 -19.13 3.62
CA PHE A 114 -13.71 -19.69 4.49
C PHE A 114 -12.30 -19.65 3.87
N GLY A 115 -12.20 -19.65 2.53
CA GLY A 115 -10.93 -19.51 1.82
C GLY A 115 -10.34 -18.13 2.06
N MET A 116 -11.16 -17.09 1.85
CA MET A 116 -10.76 -15.70 2.10
C MET A 116 -10.54 -15.41 3.58
N GLN A 117 -11.36 -15.98 4.49
CA GLN A 117 -11.13 -15.88 5.93
C GLN A 117 -9.74 -16.41 6.32
N LYS A 118 -9.38 -17.60 5.82
CA LYS A 118 -8.07 -18.20 6.11
C LYS A 118 -6.94 -17.35 5.54
N HIS A 119 -7.08 -16.86 4.31
CA HIS A 119 -6.09 -16.01 3.66
C HIS A 119 -5.85 -14.70 4.44
N THR A 120 -6.92 -13.99 4.79
CA THR A 120 -6.84 -12.77 5.60
C THR A 120 -6.25 -13.04 6.98
N PHE A 121 -6.66 -14.13 7.65
CA PHE A 121 -6.08 -14.53 8.93
C PHE A 121 -4.56 -14.75 8.84
N ASP A 122 -4.11 -15.52 7.84
CA ASP A 122 -2.69 -15.83 7.65
C ASP A 122 -1.86 -14.56 7.36
N ASN A 123 -2.38 -13.63 6.55
CA ASN A 123 -1.68 -12.39 6.22
C ASN A 123 -1.62 -11.43 7.41
N GLN A 124 -2.70 -11.26 8.15
CA GLN A 124 -2.75 -10.43 9.35
C GLN A 124 -1.84 -10.98 10.46
N VAL A 125 -1.76 -12.30 10.62
CA VAL A 125 -0.79 -12.96 11.51
C VAL A 125 0.65 -12.66 11.09
N LYS A 126 0.95 -12.76 9.78
CA LYS A 126 2.28 -12.45 9.25
C LYS A 126 2.63 -10.99 9.51
N ALA A 127 1.72 -10.06 9.23
CA ALA A 127 1.90 -8.63 9.44
C ALA A 127 2.11 -8.28 10.92
N TYR A 128 1.32 -8.88 11.83
CA TYR A 128 1.50 -8.71 13.27
C TYR A 128 2.90 -9.13 13.73
N LEU A 129 3.37 -10.30 13.29
CA LEU A 129 4.69 -10.81 13.64
C LEU A 129 5.81 -9.91 13.09
N GLU A 130 5.63 -9.39 11.88
CA GLU A 130 6.56 -8.44 11.29
C GLU A 130 6.61 -7.12 12.06
N LEU A 131 5.45 -6.56 12.40
CA LEU A 131 5.32 -5.35 13.22
C LEU A 131 6.00 -5.51 14.58
N LYS A 132 5.76 -6.63 15.26
CA LYS A 132 6.39 -6.96 16.55
C LYS A 132 7.91 -7.06 16.42
N ASN A 133 8.41 -7.76 15.41
CA ASN A 133 9.84 -7.90 15.18
C ASN A 133 10.51 -6.56 14.86
N LEU A 134 9.86 -5.74 14.02
CA LEU A 134 10.34 -4.41 13.68
C LEU A 134 10.45 -3.55 14.95
N HIS A 135 9.39 -3.50 15.75
CA HIS A 135 9.39 -2.76 17.02
C HIS A 135 10.51 -3.22 17.97
N SER A 136 10.73 -4.54 18.11
CA SER A 136 11.80 -5.08 18.95
C SER A 136 13.21 -4.86 18.40
N SER A 137 13.35 -4.63 17.09
CA SER A 137 14.65 -4.41 16.44
C SER A 137 15.13 -2.96 16.49
N LEU A 138 14.22 -2.02 16.78
CA LEU A 138 14.49 -0.60 16.81
C LEU A 138 14.82 -0.15 18.24
N GLU A 139 15.75 0.80 18.36
CA GLU A 139 15.98 1.48 19.63
C GLU A 139 14.77 2.36 19.98
N SER A 140 14.35 2.31 21.24
CA SER A 140 13.23 3.13 21.71
C SER A 140 13.60 4.61 21.61
N SER A 141 12.73 5.36 20.93
CA SER A 141 12.83 6.81 20.77
C SER A 141 11.44 7.39 20.60
N GLU A 142 11.27 8.68 20.89
CA GLU A 142 10.00 9.39 20.75
C GLU A 142 9.39 9.22 19.34
N ILE A 143 10.23 9.32 18.30
CA ILE A 143 9.83 9.12 16.90
C ILE A 143 9.27 7.71 16.66
N VAL A 144 9.97 6.69 17.17
CA VAL A 144 9.53 5.29 17.03
C VAL A 144 8.18 5.10 17.73
N ASP A 145 8.07 5.50 19.00
CA ASP A 145 6.86 5.32 19.78
C ASP A 145 5.66 6.04 19.16
N GLN A 146 5.89 7.25 18.64
CA GLN A 146 4.88 8.06 17.97
C GLN A 146 4.39 7.43 16.66
N ILE A 147 5.31 6.96 15.80
CA ILE A 147 4.95 6.29 14.54
C ILE A 147 4.11 5.04 14.83
N PHE A 148 4.54 4.18 15.77
CA PHE A 148 3.79 2.97 16.12
C PHE A 148 2.44 3.29 16.77
N SER A 149 2.38 4.29 17.65
CA SER A 149 1.13 4.72 18.30
C SER A 149 0.12 5.26 17.28
N SER A 150 0.59 6.04 16.30
CA SER A 150 -0.27 6.57 15.24
C SER A 150 -0.80 5.47 14.31
N ALA A 151 0.01 4.45 14.03
CA ALA A 151 -0.43 3.32 13.22
C ALA A 151 -1.49 2.50 13.95
N LEU A 152 -1.27 2.22 15.24
CA LEU A 152 -2.20 1.49 16.09
C LEU A 152 -3.56 2.21 16.23
N SER A 153 -3.56 3.53 16.45
CA SER A 153 -4.78 4.30 16.64
C SER A 153 -5.63 4.43 15.38
N ASN A 154 -4.98 4.54 14.21
CA ASN A 154 -5.69 4.71 12.94
C ASN A 154 -6.20 3.38 12.35
N TRP A 155 -5.54 2.27 12.67
CA TRP A 155 -5.79 0.96 12.04
C TRP A 155 -5.92 -0.15 13.07
N GLU A 156 -6.84 0.03 14.02
CA GLU A 156 -7.06 -0.96 15.09
C GLU A 156 -7.36 -2.35 14.51
N ASN A 157 -6.60 -3.36 14.95
CA ASN A 157 -6.72 -4.76 14.51
C ASN A 157 -6.48 -5.03 13.01
N ASP A 158 -6.03 -4.04 12.24
CA ASP A 158 -5.56 -4.20 10.85
C ASP A 158 -4.04 -4.07 10.78
N TYR A 159 -3.36 -5.18 11.09
CA TYR A 159 -1.91 -5.22 11.19
C TYR A 159 -1.20 -5.03 9.86
N GLU A 160 -1.83 -5.38 8.72
CA GLU A 160 -1.30 -5.09 7.39
C GLU A 160 -1.22 -3.58 7.15
N MET A 161 -2.29 -2.85 7.49
CA MET A 161 -2.29 -1.39 7.40
C MET A 161 -1.35 -0.74 8.41
N GLN A 162 -1.26 -1.28 9.63
CA GLN A 162 -0.31 -0.80 10.63
C GLN A 162 1.14 -0.90 10.15
N ILE A 163 1.59 -2.09 9.70
CA ILE A 163 2.98 -2.26 9.26
C ILE A 163 3.28 -1.43 8.01
N HIS A 164 2.31 -1.26 7.10
CA HIS A 164 2.45 -0.38 5.96
C HIS A 164 2.66 1.07 6.41
N LYS A 165 1.79 1.61 7.28
CA LYS A 165 1.93 2.99 7.78
C LYS A 165 3.25 3.20 8.50
N VAL A 166 3.65 2.28 9.38
CA VAL A 166 4.93 2.35 10.10
C VAL A 166 6.11 2.45 9.12
N LYS A 167 6.17 1.56 8.12
CA LYS A 167 7.25 1.57 7.14
C LYS A 167 7.29 2.86 6.32
N SER A 168 6.14 3.33 5.83
CA SER A 168 6.07 4.56 5.04
C SER A 168 6.51 5.78 5.84
N GLN A 169 6.11 5.86 7.11
CA GLN A 169 6.50 6.95 8.01
C GLN A 169 8.00 6.93 8.31
N PHE A 170 8.60 5.77 8.58
CA PHE A 170 10.06 5.65 8.74
C PHE A 170 10.81 6.01 7.47
N GLU A 171 10.36 5.53 6.31
CA GLU A 171 10.98 5.86 5.03
C GLU A 171 10.92 7.38 4.77
N ALA A 172 9.78 8.02 5.05
CA ALA A 172 9.62 9.45 4.92
C ALA A 172 10.52 10.23 5.89
N ALA A 173 10.61 9.79 7.16
CA ALA A 173 11.51 10.37 8.15
C ALA A 173 12.98 10.29 7.70
N LEU A 174 13.42 9.12 7.23
CA LEU A 174 14.77 8.93 6.69
C LEU A 174 15.04 9.84 5.49
N LYS A 175 14.08 9.98 4.58
CA LYS A 175 14.19 10.90 3.43
C LYS A 175 14.26 12.35 3.87
N LEU A 176 13.46 12.75 4.85
CA LEU A 176 13.44 14.11 5.40
C LEU A 176 14.79 14.46 6.05
N THR A 177 15.31 13.58 6.91
CA THR A 177 16.60 13.78 7.60
C THR A 177 17.78 13.86 6.62
N ASN A 178 17.77 13.02 5.57
CA ASN A 178 18.85 12.98 4.59
C ASN A 178 18.69 13.99 3.44
N TYR A 179 17.61 14.78 3.42
CA TYR A 179 17.34 15.70 2.33
C TYR A 179 18.35 16.86 2.29
N LYS A 180 18.98 17.04 1.12
CA LYS A 180 19.94 18.11 0.83
C LYS A 180 19.66 18.70 -0.55
N ASN A 181 19.87 20.00 -0.72
CA ASN A 181 19.80 20.68 -2.00
C ASN A 181 20.85 21.80 -2.07
N GLN A 182 21.82 21.69 -2.98
CA GLN A 182 22.94 22.63 -3.09
C GLN A 182 22.53 24.00 -3.66
N ASN A 183 21.38 24.08 -4.33
CA ASN A 183 20.89 25.31 -4.96
C ASN A 183 20.09 26.17 -3.98
N ILE A 184 19.92 25.74 -2.73
CA ILE A 184 19.17 26.46 -1.71
C ILE A 184 20.11 26.78 -0.54
N PRO A 185 20.16 28.04 -0.08
CA PRO A 185 20.89 28.38 1.14
C PRO A 185 20.42 27.51 2.32
N GLU A 186 21.37 26.98 3.10
CA GLU A 186 21.04 26.05 4.20
C GLU A 186 20.08 26.66 5.24
N GLU A 187 20.17 27.98 5.46
CA GLU A 187 19.24 28.70 6.33
C GLU A 187 17.79 28.62 5.81
N THR A 188 17.58 28.88 4.51
CA THR A 188 16.25 28.76 3.88
C THR A 188 15.73 27.34 3.95
N LEU A 189 16.59 26.34 3.67
CA LEU A 189 16.20 24.94 3.76
C LEU A 189 15.80 24.55 5.20
N THR A 190 16.51 25.08 6.19
CA THR A 190 16.18 24.90 7.61
C THR A 190 14.83 25.51 7.96
N GLN A 191 14.50 26.71 7.47
CA GLN A 191 13.18 27.33 7.67
C GLN A 191 12.06 26.51 7.03
N ILE A 192 12.29 25.95 5.83
CA ILE A 192 11.33 25.05 5.16
C ILE A 192 11.10 23.79 5.99
N ARG A 193 12.17 23.16 6.52
CA ARG A 193 12.06 22.01 7.43
C ARG A 193 11.25 22.35 8.68
N HIS A 194 11.53 23.48 9.32
CA HIS A 194 10.79 23.94 10.50
C HIS A 194 9.30 24.16 10.20
N LYS A 195 8.97 24.74 9.04
CA LYS A 195 7.58 24.89 8.60
C LYS A 195 6.90 23.54 8.45
N ALA A 196 7.53 22.60 7.73
CA ALA A 196 6.98 21.27 7.51
C ALA A 196 6.70 20.55 8.83
N PHE A 197 7.66 20.59 9.77
CA PHE A 197 7.51 20.00 11.11
C PHE A 197 6.36 20.63 11.90
N ARG A 198 6.27 21.97 11.91
CA ARG A 198 5.21 22.69 12.63
C ARG A 198 3.82 22.38 12.08
N ASP A 199 3.69 22.32 10.76
CA ASP A 199 2.39 22.13 10.12
C ASP A 199 1.93 20.66 10.21
N TRP A 200 2.87 19.70 10.36
CA TRP A 200 2.61 18.26 10.38
C TRP A 200 3.46 17.54 11.44
N PRO A 201 3.28 17.80 12.74
CA PRO A 201 4.20 17.32 13.79
C PRO A 201 4.41 15.79 13.80
N ASP A 202 3.38 15.05 13.39
CA ASP A 202 3.35 13.59 13.51
C ASP A 202 3.17 12.82 12.20
N ASP A 203 3.23 13.52 11.06
CA ASP A 203 3.08 12.91 9.75
C ASP A 203 4.29 13.22 8.87
N TYR A 204 5.29 12.34 8.93
CA TYR A 204 6.54 12.48 8.18
C TYR A 204 6.34 12.42 6.66
N GLU A 205 5.31 11.72 6.18
CA GLU A 205 4.95 11.72 4.75
C GLU A 205 4.51 13.13 4.32
N MET A 206 3.65 13.77 5.12
CA MET A 206 3.21 15.14 4.87
C MET A 206 4.32 16.18 5.10
N GLN A 207 5.20 15.98 6.08
CA GLN A 207 6.39 16.81 6.26
C GLN A 207 7.29 16.75 5.02
N LEU A 208 7.59 15.54 4.52
CA LEU A 208 8.43 15.34 3.34
C LEU A 208 7.79 15.92 2.08
N HIS A 209 6.47 15.76 1.93
CA HIS A 209 5.71 16.36 0.84
C HIS A 209 5.81 17.89 0.88
N THR A 210 5.48 18.50 2.01
CA THR A 210 5.54 19.95 2.23
C THR A 210 6.95 20.49 1.96
N LEU A 211 7.99 19.80 2.46
CA LEU A 211 9.37 20.17 2.21
C LEU A 211 9.68 20.23 0.70
N LYS A 212 9.30 19.19 -0.06
CA LYS A 212 9.53 19.14 -1.51
C LYS A 212 8.79 20.25 -2.25
N GLU A 213 7.54 20.51 -1.90
CA GLU A 213 6.74 21.58 -2.52
C GLU A 213 7.34 22.96 -2.25
N GLN A 214 7.74 23.25 -1.01
CA GLN A 214 8.33 24.54 -0.64
C GLN A 214 9.70 24.76 -1.28
N VAL A 215 10.53 23.71 -1.36
CA VAL A 215 11.80 23.74 -2.09
C VAL A 215 11.56 24.04 -3.57
N ALA A 216 10.62 23.35 -4.21
CA ALA A 216 10.29 23.58 -5.62
C ALA A 216 9.80 25.02 -5.86
N ALA A 217 8.92 25.53 -4.99
CA ALA A 217 8.41 26.89 -5.06
C ALA A 217 9.54 27.92 -4.90
N TRP A 218 10.44 27.74 -3.92
CA TRP A 218 11.56 28.64 -3.72
C TRP A 218 12.48 28.69 -4.94
N LEU A 219 12.82 27.53 -5.51
CA LEU A 219 13.63 27.48 -6.73
C LEU A 219 12.95 28.18 -7.92
N SER A 220 11.62 28.07 -8.05
CA SER A 220 10.88 28.74 -9.14
C SER A 220 10.86 30.27 -9.04
N LEU A 221 11.05 30.83 -7.84
CA LEU A 221 11.05 32.27 -7.60
C LEU A 221 12.45 32.89 -7.66
N ASN A 222 13.50 32.09 -7.56
CA ASN A 222 14.89 32.54 -7.46
C ASN A 222 15.77 32.07 -8.64
N ASN A 223 15.19 31.38 -9.61
CA ASN A 223 15.80 31.04 -10.91
C ASN A 223 15.22 31.92 -12.01
#